data_AF-A0A1F9HXM5-F1
#
_entry.id   AF-A0A1F9HXM5-F1
#
_cell.length_a   1.000
_cell.length_b   1.000
_cell.length_c   1.000
_cell.angle_alpha   90.00
_cell.angle_beta   90.00
_cell.angle_gamma   90.00
#
_symmetry.space_group_name_H-M   'P 1'
#
loop_
_entity.id
_entity.type
_entity.pdbx_description
1 polymer ?
#
loop_
_entity_poly.entity_id
_entity_poly.type
_entity_poly.pdbx_seq_one_letter_code
_entity_poly.pdbx_strand_id
1 'polypeptide(L)'
;MFWYDDIRTQIFFQIQVHTEQVERYFENAKRDFRIAVEDDHLEVKFNYCYNALIKAGIALIAAKGGMKTRSVIGHHVKIIEKIAEILKDNTVLAVGNAMRTKRNEDFYGGGIFISEKESAEYLEYVKSILEKARQLIK
;
A
#
# COMPACT_ATOMS: atom_id res chain seq x y z
N MET A 1 -11.11 -12.94 -15.47
CA MET A 1 -9.85 -13.33 -16.15
C MET A 1 -8.75 -12.30 -15.80
N PHE A 2 -8.51 -11.99 -14.51
CA PHE A 2 -7.85 -10.73 -14.09
C PHE A 2 -6.57 -10.88 -13.24
N TRP A 3 -6.15 -12.11 -12.94
CA TRP A 3 -5.00 -12.39 -12.07
C TRP A 3 -4.00 -13.40 -12.67
N TYR A 4 -4.27 -13.83 -13.91
CA TYR A 4 -3.55 -14.92 -14.56
C TYR A 4 -2.11 -14.53 -14.94
N ASP A 5 -1.89 -13.27 -15.31
CA ASP A 5 -0.55 -12.79 -15.65
C ASP A 5 0.33 -12.59 -14.41
N ASP A 6 -0.25 -12.20 -13.27
CA ASP A 6 0.52 -12.04 -12.03
C ASP A 6 0.95 -13.38 -11.42
N ILE A 7 0.16 -14.45 -11.62
CA ILE A 7 0.56 -15.81 -11.25
C ILE A 7 1.83 -16.23 -12.00
N ARG A 8 2.00 -15.83 -13.26
CA ARG A 8 3.23 -16.10 -14.04
C ARG A 8 4.46 -15.37 -13.51
N THR A 9 4.28 -14.18 -12.93
CA THR A 9 5.36 -13.42 -12.28
C THR A 9 5.75 -13.95 -10.89
N GLN A 10 5.02 -14.94 -10.36
CA GLN A 10 5.17 -15.49 -9.01
C GLN A 10 4.96 -14.46 -7.86
N ILE A 11 4.43 -13.26 -8.15
CA ILE A 11 4.21 -12.22 -7.13
C ILE A 11 2.97 -12.52 -6.29
N PHE A 12 1.88 -12.96 -6.91
CA PHE A 12 0.66 -13.36 -6.21
C PHE A 12 0.43 -14.86 -6.34
N PHE A 13 -0.05 -15.47 -5.26
CA PHE A 13 -0.49 -16.87 -5.26
C PHE A 13 -1.82 -16.98 -4.53
N GLN A 14 -2.66 -17.91 -5.00
CA GLN A 14 -3.96 -18.15 -4.40
C GLN A 14 -3.81 -18.74 -3.00
N ILE A 15 -4.68 -18.30 -2.11
CA ILE A 15 -4.80 -18.82 -0.74
C ILE A 15 -6.27 -19.00 -0.40
N GLN A 16 -6.54 -19.87 0.58
CA GLN A 16 -7.80 -19.81 1.29
C GLN A 16 -7.79 -18.56 2.17
N VAL A 17 -8.78 -17.69 1.99
CA VAL A 17 -8.88 -16.43 2.72
C VAL A 17 -9.84 -16.58 3.88
N HIS A 18 -9.36 -16.25 5.08
CA HIS A 18 -10.15 -16.14 6.29
C HIS A 18 -10.35 -14.66 6.64
N THR A 19 -11.58 -14.26 6.96
CA THR A 19 -11.92 -12.86 7.26
C THR A 19 -11.04 -12.27 8.37
N GLU A 20 -10.76 -13.04 9.42
CA GLU A 20 -9.87 -12.62 10.52
C GLU A 20 -8.44 -12.30 10.05
N GLN A 21 -7.94 -13.03 9.06
CA GLN A 21 -6.61 -12.79 8.49
C GLN A 21 -6.59 -11.50 7.68
N VAL A 22 -7.63 -11.23 6.90
CA VAL A 22 -7.78 -9.98 6.14
C VAL A 22 -7.87 -8.80 7.11
N GLU A 23 -8.67 -8.92 8.16
CA GLU A 23 -8.82 -7.86 9.17
C GLU A 23 -7.48 -7.58 9.85
N ARG A 24 -6.72 -8.61 10.24
CA ARG A 24 -5.36 -8.44 10.78
C ARG A 24 -4.41 -7.70 9.82
N TYR A 25 -4.49 -7.97 8.51
CA TYR A 25 -3.69 -7.23 7.53
C TYR A 25 -4.11 -5.76 7.47
N PHE A 26 -5.41 -5.50 7.52
CA PHE A 26 -5.93 -4.15 7.51
C PHE A 26 -5.62 -3.36 8.80
N GLU A 27 -5.72 -4.01 9.97
CA GLU A 27 -5.29 -3.42 11.25
C GLU A 27 -3.81 -3.04 11.25
N ASN A 28 -2.95 -3.86 10.64
CA ASN A 28 -1.53 -3.53 10.49
C ASN A 28 -1.32 -2.29 9.60
N ALA A 29 -2.13 -2.10 8.55
CA ALA A 29 -2.08 -0.88 7.74
C ALA A 29 -2.50 0.35 8.53
N LYS A 30 -3.59 0.25 9.33
CA LYS A 30 -4.06 1.33 10.20
C LYS A 30 -3.07 1.68 11.30
N ARG A 31 -2.37 0.69 11.86
CA ARG A 31 -1.32 0.91 12.86
C ARG A 31 -0.18 1.74 12.27
N ASP A 32 0.31 1.38 11.09
CA ASP A 32 1.36 2.15 10.42
C ASP A 32 0.88 3.58 10.11
N PHE A 33 -0.35 3.73 9.60
CA PHE A 33 -0.89 5.07 9.33
C PHE A 33 -0.98 5.92 10.60
N ARG A 34 -1.33 5.33 11.74
CA ARG A 34 -1.36 6.02 13.03
C ARG A 34 0.02 6.53 13.43
N ILE A 35 1.05 5.70 13.33
CA ILE A 35 2.44 6.10 13.59
C ILE A 35 2.83 7.26 12.67
N ALA A 36 2.44 7.21 11.40
CA ALA A 36 2.71 8.27 10.45
C ALA A 36 2.06 9.62 10.80
N VAL A 37 0.89 9.59 11.44
CA VAL A 37 0.17 10.80 11.88
C VAL A 37 0.76 11.36 13.19
N GLU A 38 1.19 10.49 14.10
CA GLU A 38 1.63 10.83 15.45
C GLU A 38 3.10 11.26 15.54
N ASP A 39 3.98 10.84 14.62
CA ASP A 39 5.40 11.21 14.66
C ASP A 39 5.61 12.68 14.27
N ASP A 40 6.72 13.29 14.67
CA ASP A 40 7.08 14.67 14.28
C ASP A 40 8.11 14.71 13.13
N HIS A 41 8.87 13.63 12.91
CA HIS A 41 9.89 13.55 11.88
C HIS A 41 9.26 13.21 10.52
N LEU A 42 9.44 14.09 9.54
CA LEU A 42 8.81 13.95 8.22
C LEU A 42 9.20 12.66 7.49
N GLU A 43 10.43 12.17 7.67
CA GLU A 43 10.91 10.90 7.13
C GLU A 43 10.16 9.71 7.73
N VAL A 44 9.92 9.74 9.05
CA VAL A 44 9.16 8.70 9.75
C VAL A 44 7.70 8.74 9.30
N LYS A 45 7.10 9.93 9.23
CA LYS A 45 5.74 10.12 8.66
C LYS A 45 5.63 9.47 7.28
N PHE A 46 6.54 9.82 6.38
CA PHE A 46 6.53 9.30 5.02
C PHE A 46 6.67 7.78 4.96
N ASN A 47 7.65 7.24 5.67
CA ASN A 47 7.94 5.80 5.65
C ASN A 47 6.75 4.98 6.14
N TYR A 48 6.14 5.39 7.26
CA TYR A 48 4.95 4.71 7.77
C TYR A 48 3.71 4.96 6.93
N CYS A 49 3.56 6.14 6.32
CA CYS A 49 2.48 6.43 5.39
C CYS A 49 2.55 5.53 4.14
N TYR A 50 3.75 5.37 3.55
CA TYR A 50 3.97 4.46 2.44
C TYR A 50 3.73 3.00 2.84
N ASN A 51 4.20 2.57 4.01
CA ASN A 51 3.96 1.21 4.49
C ASN A 51 2.47 0.93 4.71
N ALA A 52 1.71 1.92 5.21
CA ALA A 52 0.26 1.82 5.35
C ALA A 52 -0.43 1.60 4.00
N LEU A 53 -0.04 2.34 2.95
CA LEU A 53 -0.54 2.14 1.58
C LEU A 53 -0.30 0.70 1.09
N ILE A 54 0.93 0.20 1.23
CA ILE A 54 1.30 -1.15 0.76
C ILE A 54 0.55 -2.23 1.55
N LYS A 55 0.47 -2.10 2.88
CA LYS A 55 -0.26 -3.05 3.73
C LYS A 55 -1.77 -3.02 3.47
N ALA A 56 -2.36 -1.86 3.20
CA ALA A 56 -3.75 -1.74 2.77
C ALA A 56 -3.99 -2.47 1.44
N GLY A 57 -3.06 -2.37 0.50
CA GLY A 57 -3.11 -3.12 -0.75
C GLY A 57 -3.05 -4.63 -0.55
N ILE A 58 -2.16 -5.12 0.33
CA ILE A 58 -2.11 -6.55 0.69
C ILE A 58 -3.45 -7.02 1.26
N ALA A 59 -4.06 -6.23 2.14
CA ALA A 59 -5.38 -6.54 2.68
C ALA A 59 -6.47 -6.60 1.59
N LEU A 60 -6.48 -5.63 0.66
CA LEU A 60 -7.43 -5.59 -0.46
C LEU A 60 -7.26 -6.78 -1.42
N ILE A 61 -6.02 -7.12 -1.76
CA ILE A 61 -5.70 -8.25 -2.64
C ILE A 61 -6.15 -9.57 -2.01
N ALA A 62 -5.95 -9.73 -0.70
CA ALA A 62 -6.49 -10.88 0.03
C ALA A 62 -8.02 -10.87 0.00
N ALA A 63 -8.65 -9.76 0.38
CA ALA A 63 -10.11 -9.65 0.51
C ALA A 63 -10.88 -9.84 -0.81
N LYS A 64 -10.36 -9.31 -1.93
CA LYS A 64 -11.06 -9.29 -3.22
C LYS A 64 -10.51 -10.27 -4.24
N GLY A 65 -9.23 -10.60 -4.12
CA GLY A 65 -8.54 -11.48 -5.06
C GLY A 65 -8.38 -12.91 -4.57
N GLY A 66 -8.50 -13.19 -3.27
CA GLY A 66 -8.20 -14.52 -2.75
C GLY A 66 -6.70 -14.87 -2.79
N MET A 67 -5.83 -13.86 -2.72
CA MET A 67 -4.39 -14.04 -2.95
C MET A 67 -3.51 -13.45 -1.86
N LYS A 68 -2.29 -13.99 -1.80
CA LYS A 68 -1.20 -13.48 -0.98
C LYS A 68 -0.05 -12.99 -1.85
N THR A 69 0.59 -11.91 -1.42
CA THR A 69 1.75 -11.33 -2.08
C THR A 69 3.06 -11.93 -1.56
N ARG A 70 4.00 -12.22 -2.46
CA ARG A 70 5.38 -12.55 -2.14
C ARG A 70 6.24 -11.29 -2.16
N SER A 71 7.15 -11.18 -1.19
CA SER A 71 8.11 -10.08 -1.10
C SER A 71 9.28 -10.31 -2.07
N VAL A 72 9.02 -10.14 -3.37
CA VAL A 72 10.02 -10.26 -4.45
C VAL A 72 10.19 -8.90 -5.15
N ILE A 73 11.23 -8.76 -5.97
CA ILE A 73 11.47 -7.50 -6.70
C ILE A 73 10.23 -7.12 -7.51
N GLY A 74 9.83 -5.84 -7.45
CA GLY A 74 8.67 -5.31 -8.18
C GLY A 74 7.32 -5.53 -7.51
N HIS A 75 7.23 -6.27 -6.39
CA HIS A 75 5.92 -6.56 -5.76
C HIS A 75 5.16 -5.30 -5.34
N HIS A 76 5.83 -4.24 -4.86
CA HIS A 76 5.17 -2.97 -4.53
C HIS A 76 4.46 -2.34 -5.74
N VAL A 77 5.08 -2.38 -6.93
CA VAL A 77 4.46 -1.86 -8.16
C VAL A 77 3.17 -2.61 -8.44
N LYS A 78 3.21 -3.95 -8.36
CA LYS A 78 2.02 -4.78 -8.55
C LYS A 78 0.95 -4.56 -7.48
N ILE A 79 1.34 -4.33 -6.24
CA ILE A 79 0.38 -3.98 -5.18
C ILE A 79 -0.33 -2.66 -5.54
N ILE A 80 0.42 -1.63 -5.95
CA ILE A 80 -0.14 -0.32 -6.34
C ILE A 80 -1.09 -0.46 -7.54
N GLU A 81 -0.70 -1.23 -8.57
CA GLU A 81 -1.56 -1.54 -9.72
C GLU A 81 -2.89 -2.19 -9.28
N LYS A 82 -2.83 -3.13 -8.35
CA LYS A 82 -4.01 -3.83 -7.85
C LYS A 82 -4.89 -2.99 -6.94
N ILE A 83 -4.32 -2.07 -6.15
CA ILE A 83 -5.13 -1.09 -5.43
C ILE A 83 -5.90 -0.23 -6.44
N ALA A 84 -5.22 0.29 -7.48
CA ALA A 84 -5.85 1.12 -8.51
C ALA A 84 -7.00 0.38 -9.21
N GLU A 85 -6.78 -0.90 -9.56
CA GLU A 85 -7.79 -1.76 -10.20
C GLU A 85 -8.99 -2.01 -9.27
N ILE A 86 -8.74 -2.45 -8.03
CA ILE A 86 -9.80 -2.79 -7.06
C ILE A 86 -10.64 -1.56 -6.70
N LEU A 87 -9.99 -0.41 -6.50
CA LEU A 87 -10.66 0.84 -6.14
C LEU A 87 -11.19 1.62 -7.35
N LYS A 88 -10.84 1.18 -8.57
CA LYS A 88 -11.13 1.88 -9.83
C LYS A 88 -10.65 3.34 -9.81
N ASP A 89 -9.45 3.54 -9.28
CA ASP A 89 -8.85 4.86 -9.05
C ASP A 89 -7.42 4.89 -9.59
N ASN A 90 -7.25 5.38 -10.82
CA ASN A 90 -5.94 5.47 -11.46
C ASN A 90 -5.01 6.50 -10.79
N THR A 91 -5.53 7.38 -9.94
CA THR A 91 -4.72 8.30 -9.13
C THR A 91 -3.76 7.54 -8.23
N VAL A 92 -4.15 6.32 -7.82
CA VAL A 92 -3.31 5.43 -7.00
C VAL A 92 -2.01 5.07 -7.72
N LEU A 93 -2.05 4.90 -9.05
CA LEU A 93 -0.84 4.64 -9.82
C LEU A 93 0.11 5.83 -9.75
N ALA A 94 -0.40 7.04 -9.93
CA ALA A 94 0.41 8.25 -9.93
C ALA A 94 1.03 8.50 -8.55
N VAL A 95 0.19 8.58 -7.51
CA VAL A 95 0.63 8.90 -6.14
C VAL A 95 1.45 7.75 -5.56
N GLY A 96 1.00 6.50 -5.70
CA GLY A 96 1.72 5.34 -5.17
C GLY A 96 3.09 5.14 -5.80
N ASN A 97 3.23 5.36 -7.12
CA ASN A 97 4.55 5.29 -7.75
C ASN A 97 5.45 6.47 -7.38
N ALA A 98 4.89 7.67 -7.19
CA ALA A 98 5.66 8.81 -6.67
C ALA A 98 6.24 8.50 -5.28
N MET A 99 5.41 7.97 -4.36
CA MET A 99 5.88 7.52 -3.04
C MET A 99 6.92 6.40 -3.16
N ARG A 100 6.70 5.40 -4.02
CA ARG A 100 7.67 4.30 -4.21
C ARG A 100 9.02 4.80 -4.72
N THR A 101 9.03 5.72 -5.69
CA THR A 101 10.26 6.30 -6.23
C THR A 101 10.99 7.07 -5.15
N LYS A 102 10.30 7.95 -4.40
CA LYS A 102 10.89 8.71 -3.29
C LYS A 102 11.43 7.81 -2.17
N ARG A 103 10.70 6.74 -1.81
CA ARG A 103 11.19 5.72 -0.87
C ARG A 103 12.45 5.05 -1.40
N ASN A 104 12.54 4.76 -2.69
CA ASN A 104 13.73 4.14 -3.26
C ASN A 104 14.92 5.11 -3.30
N GLU A 105 14.68 6.41 -3.52
CA GLU A 105 15.72 7.45 -3.44
C GLU A 105 16.36 7.51 -2.04
N ASP A 106 15.60 7.29 -0.97
CA ASP A 106 16.14 7.16 0.40
C ASP A 106 17.31 6.17 0.48
N PHE A 107 17.07 4.95 -0.01
CA PHE A 107 17.97 3.82 0.14
C PHE A 107 19.25 3.98 -0.68
N TYR A 108 19.23 4.76 -1.76
CA TYR A 108 20.34 4.86 -2.72
C TYR A 108 20.94 6.27 -2.83
N GLY A 109 20.26 7.30 -2.30
CA GLY A 109 20.60 8.72 -2.47
C GLY A 109 21.07 9.43 -1.20
N GLY A 110 21.06 8.77 -0.02
CA GLY A 110 21.56 9.35 1.23
C GLY A 110 20.53 10.10 2.06
N GLY A 111 19.24 9.74 1.94
CA GLY A 111 18.13 10.29 2.72
C GLY A 111 16.92 10.70 1.87
N ILE A 112 15.75 10.84 2.50
CA ILE A 112 14.54 11.39 1.85
C ILE A 112 14.45 12.89 2.10
N PHE A 113 14.48 13.68 1.03
CA PHE A 113 13.97 15.04 1.11
C PHE A 113 12.45 15.02 0.89
N ILE A 114 11.70 15.23 1.99
CA ILE A 114 10.25 15.41 1.95
C ILE A 114 9.86 16.67 2.71
N SER A 115 9.06 17.51 2.06
CA SER A 115 8.50 18.71 2.67
C SER A 115 7.28 18.40 3.55
N GLU A 116 6.94 19.29 4.48
CA GLU A 116 5.72 19.19 5.28
C GLU A 116 4.47 19.10 4.40
N LYS A 117 4.44 19.88 3.31
CA LYS A 117 3.35 19.87 2.33
C LYS A 117 3.19 18.50 1.66
N GLU A 118 4.27 17.94 1.12
CA GLU A 118 4.24 16.60 0.51
C GLU A 118 3.81 15.54 1.54
N SER A 119 4.33 15.62 2.76
CA SER A 119 3.96 14.69 3.85
C SER A 119 2.46 14.75 4.15
N ALA A 120 1.89 15.95 4.26
CA ALA A 120 0.46 16.14 4.49
C ALA A 120 -0.39 15.64 3.32
N GLU A 121 0.01 15.91 2.08
CA GLU A 121 -0.69 15.45 0.88
C GLU A 121 -0.71 13.91 0.79
N TYR A 122 0.41 13.24 1.09
CA TYR A 122 0.46 11.78 1.12
C TYR A 122 -0.38 11.20 2.26
N LEU A 123 -0.33 11.78 3.46
CA LEU A 123 -1.15 11.35 4.60
C LEU A 123 -2.65 11.42 4.26
N GLU A 124 -3.11 12.54 3.72
CA GLU A 124 -4.53 12.71 3.37
C GLU A 124 -4.93 11.74 2.26
N TYR A 125 -4.07 11.54 1.26
CA TYR A 125 -4.35 10.58 0.20
C TYR A 125 -4.44 9.14 0.72
N VAL A 126 -3.46 8.68 1.52
CA VAL A 126 -3.45 7.33 2.09
C VAL A 126 -4.62 7.11 3.05
N LYS A 127 -5.02 8.14 3.81
CA LYS A 127 -6.25 8.10 4.61
C LYS A 127 -7.46 7.78 3.76
N SER A 128 -7.64 8.47 2.63
CA SER A 128 -8.75 8.20 1.71
C SER A 128 -8.73 6.77 1.15
N ILE A 129 -7.54 6.22 0.91
CA ILE A 129 -7.38 4.82 0.47
C ILE A 129 -7.79 3.84 1.57
N LEU A 130 -7.40 4.10 2.82
CA LEU A 130 -7.80 3.28 3.96
C LEU A 130 -9.32 3.30 4.18
N GLU A 131 -9.95 4.47 4.04
CA GLU A 131 -11.41 4.61 4.15
C GLU A 131 -12.14 3.80 3.05
N LYS A 132 -11.71 3.94 1.79
CA LYS A 132 -12.23 3.14 0.67
C LYS A 132 -11.99 1.65 0.88
N ALA A 133 -10.82 1.27 1.38
CA ALA A 133 -10.46 -0.11 1.64
C ALA A 133 -11.35 -0.73 2.74
N ARG A 134 -11.63 0.00 3.82
CA ARG A 134 -12.53 -0.44 4.90
C ARG A 134 -13.94 -0.76 4.40
N GLN A 135 -14.47 0.00 3.46
CA GLN A 135 -15.80 -0.24 2.89
C GLN A 135 -15.86 -1.55 2.09
N LEU A 136 -14.72 -1.98 1.54
CA LEU A 136 -14.58 -3.19 0.74
C LEU A 136 -14.21 -4.42 1.57
N ILE A 137 -13.52 -4.23 2.70
CA ILE A 137 -13.15 -5.28 3.66
C ILE A 137 -14.29 -5.39 4.69
N LYS A 138 -15.24 -6.28 4.39
CA LYS A 138 -16.35 -6.64 5.28
C LYS A 138 -16.05 -7.97 5.96
#